data_AF-A0A1W9GWH3-F1
#
_entry.id   AF-A0A1W9GWH3-F1
#
_cell.length_a   1.000
_cell.length_b   1.000
_cell.length_c   1.000
_cell.angle_alpha   90.00
_cell.angle_beta   90.00
_cell.angle_gamma   90.00
#
_symmetry.space_group_name_H-M   'P 1'
#
loop_
_entity.id
_entity.type
_entity.pdbx_description
1 polymer ?
#
loop_
_entity_poly.entity_id
_entity_poly.type
_entity_poly.pdbx_seq_one_letter_code
_entity_poly.pdbx_strand_id
1 'polypeptide(L)'
;MRPIADDQFATAGQEPVESPITATEAIDIMLALLSDGLDHPELWAVMPQFLDGVDRLVPTLHQRLALESNQRTRVSLVLLIAICGAHLGQAPAMLDQLQPLSIRYSQSPLVQGAIFFVEGVCNPDDPKYRLVGKICPAPFVQLDVLDGSTHQCCASWLKTSAGDLAAHEWQDVWNSKNAQAIRESMFDGTYRHCNKGACPKIQANDLVPADELAAQSDFWADIIHNRRTELAHGPELVNLAYDRTCNLACPSCRLERYAADDNERARFTDLQQNKILPMLKNAKRVFVTGSGDPFASKNFRRLIEQLNAEDYPDLKFQIMTNGMLFTPAQWDRFPSLHRRTAILKISIDAATGPTHELLRRGARWPVMLENMAFAGDLTAGGLVDHFELVFTVQADNFREMGDAVDLAHQVGATGIYFARLTNWGTFTHEQYAEKAVFLHGHPDHAAFRKHMRDPRLLDPIVLLGDLESFVEAAPMEDRRKFGA
;
A
#
# COMPACT_ATOMS: atom_id res chain seq x y z
N MET A 1 -72.53 -43.07 -27.16
CA MET A 1 -72.01 -44.08 -26.21
C MET A 1 -70.89 -44.87 -26.87
N ARG A 2 -69.64 -44.55 -26.56
CA ARG A 2 -68.51 -45.45 -26.29
C ARG A 2 -67.27 -44.60 -25.97
N PRO A 3 -66.36 -45.09 -25.13
CA PRO A 3 -65.77 -44.29 -24.06
C PRO A 3 -64.33 -43.84 -24.34
N ILE A 4 -63.92 -42.91 -23.50
CA ILE A 4 -62.59 -42.34 -23.26
C ILE A 4 -61.58 -43.48 -22.99
N ALA A 5 -60.41 -43.40 -23.62
CA ALA A 5 -59.22 -44.12 -23.20
C ALA A 5 -58.20 -43.09 -22.70
N ASP A 6 -57.82 -43.26 -21.45
CA ASP A 6 -56.68 -42.62 -20.80
C ASP A 6 -55.36 -43.07 -21.42
N ASP A 7 -54.35 -42.28 -21.09
CA ASP A 7 -52.92 -42.59 -20.92
C ASP A 7 -51.89 -42.03 -21.92
N GLN A 8 -50.84 -41.49 -21.28
CA GLN A 8 -49.50 -41.11 -21.74
C GLN A 8 -49.25 -39.63 -22.06
N PHE A 9 -49.26 -38.80 -21.02
CA PHE A 9 -48.30 -37.69 -20.93
C PHE A 9 -46.91 -38.27 -20.64
N ALA A 10 -46.19 -38.62 -21.70
CA ALA A 10 -44.75 -38.83 -21.63
C ALA A 10 -44.09 -37.47 -21.33
N THR A 11 -43.46 -37.38 -20.16
CA THR A 11 -42.49 -36.33 -19.83
C THR A 11 -41.35 -36.41 -20.85
N ALA A 12 -41.36 -35.53 -21.84
CA ALA A 12 -40.19 -35.27 -22.67
C ALA A 12 -39.11 -34.69 -21.75
N GLY A 13 -38.10 -35.52 -21.45
CA GLY A 13 -36.91 -35.08 -20.76
C GLY A 13 -36.30 -33.92 -21.53
N GLN A 14 -36.05 -32.82 -20.83
CA GLN A 14 -35.13 -31.80 -21.31
C GLN A 14 -33.76 -32.47 -21.46
N GLU A 15 -33.30 -32.62 -22.70
CA GLU A 15 -31.91 -32.97 -22.96
C GLU A 15 -31.01 -31.94 -22.25
N PRO A 16 -29.92 -32.38 -21.59
CA PRO A 16 -28.98 -31.44 -21.01
C PRO A 16 -28.40 -30.61 -22.15
N VAL A 17 -28.57 -29.29 -22.07
CA VAL A 17 -27.86 -28.36 -22.93
C VAL A 17 -26.38 -28.58 -22.63
N GLU A 18 -25.64 -29.19 -23.57
CA GLU A 18 -24.19 -29.32 -23.44
C GLU A 18 -23.60 -27.92 -23.19
N SER A 19 -22.94 -27.74 -22.05
CA SER A 19 -22.17 -26.52 -21.78
C SER A 19 -21.21 -26.29 -22.94
N PRO A 20 -21.17 -25.08 -23.53
CA PRO A 20 -20.34 -24.79 -24.70
C PRO A 20 -18.83 -24.91 -24.43
N ILE A 21 -18.43 -25.03 -23.16
CA ILE A 21 -17.06 -25.25 -22.71
C ILE A 21 -17.02 -26.31 -21.61
N THR A 22 -15.99 -27.14 -21.62
CA THR A 22 -15.74 -28.11 -20.54
C THR A 22 -15.15 -27.44 -19.30
N ALA A 23 -15.28 -28.08 -18.12
CA ALA A 23 -14.64 -27.59 -16.89
C ALA A 23 -13.12 -27.42 -17.03
N THR A 24 -12.45 -28.32 -17.75
CA THR A 24 -11.00 -28.22 -17.99
C THR A 24 -10.66 -26.97 -18.78
N GLU A 25 -11.36 -26.70 -19.88
CA GLU A 25 -11.15 -25.52 -20.73
C GLU A 25 -11.44 -24.23 -19.98
N ALA A 26 -12.53 -24.18 -19.21
CA ALA A 26 -12.87 -23.03 -18.37
C ALA A 26 -11.75 -22.73 -17.36
N ILE A 27 -11.23 -23.77 -16.69
CA ILE A 27 -10.12 -23.63 -15.74
C ILE A 27 -8.83 -23.17 -16.46
N ASP A 28 -8.53 -23.69 -17.65
CA ASP A 28 -7.36 -23.25 -18.43
C ASP A 28 -7.42 -21.76 -18.78
N ILE A 29 -8.58 -21.27 -19.19
CA ILE A 29 -8.81 -19.85 -19.49
C ILE A 29 -8.61 -19.00 -18.22
N MET A 30 -9.19 -19.41 -17.10
CA MET A 30 -9.02 -18.70 -15.83
C MET A 30 -7.56 -18.69 -15.38
N LEU A 31 -6.85 -19.82 -15.47
CA LEU A 31 -5.44 -19.90 -15.10
C LEU A 31 -4.55 -19.05 -16.01
N ALA A 32 -4.87 -18.98 -17.30
CA ALA A 32 -4.18 -18.10 -18.23
C ALA A 32 -4.39 -16.63 -17.87
N LEU A 33 -5.61 -16.23 -17.49
CA LEU A 33 -5.90 -14.87 -17.00
C LEU A 33 -5.08 -14.55 -15.75
N LEU A 34 -5.14 -15.41 -14.73
CA LEU A 34 -4.42 -15.23 -13.45
C LEU A 34 -2.88 -15.32 -13.57
N SER A 35 -2.34 -15.62 -14.76
CA SER A 35 -0.91 -15.81 -15.00
C SER A 35 -0.11 -14.50 -15.06
N ASP A 36 -0.77 -13.34 -15.09
CA ASP A 36 -0.10 -12.04 -14.96
C ASP A 36 0.23 -11.69 -13.48
N GLY A 37 -0.45 -12.34 -12.52
CA GLY A 37 -0.28 -12.09 -11.08
C GLY A 37 -0.98 -10.82 -10.56
N LEU A 38 -1.84 -10.22 -11.37
CA LEU A 38 -2.71 -9.10 -11.00
C LEU A 38 -4.03 -9.61 -10.41
N ASP A 39 -4.78 -8.71 -9.77
CA ASP A 39 -6.13 -9.03 -9.33
C ASP A 39 -7.14 -8.94 -10.48
N HIS A 40 -8.15 -9.79 -10.45
CA HIS A 40 -9.19 -9.86 -11.49
C HIS A 40 -10.59 -9.82 -10.87
N PRO A 41 -11.01 -8.68 -10.29
CA PRO A 41 -12.35 -8.54 -9.71
C PRO A 41 -13.47 -8.80 -10.72
N GLU A 42 -13.24 -8.54 -12.00
CA GLU A 42 -14.15 -8.92 -13.08
C GLU A 42 -14.37 -10.43 -13.15
N LEU A 43 -13.32 -11.25 -12.96
CA LEU A 43 -13.43 -12.71 -12.93
C LEU A 43 -14.17 -13.16 -11.66
N TRP A 44 -13.84 -12.58 -10.51
CA TRP A 44 -14.49 -12.91 -9.24
C TRP A 44 -15.99 -12.64 -9.28
N ALA A 45 -16.40 -11.53 -9.90
CA ALA A 45 -17.79 -11.11 -10.03
C ALA A 45 -18.60 -12.01 -10.97
N VAL A 46 -18.01 -12.54 -12.05
CA VAL A 46 -18.72 -13.41 -13.01
C VAL A 46 -18.68 -14.89 -12.65
N MET A 47 -18.00 -15.27 -11.57
CA MET A 47 -17.90 -16.68 -11.13
C MET A 47 -19.25 -17.41 -11.01
N PRO A 48 -20.37 -16.78 -10.56
CA PRO A 48 -21.67 -17.45 -10.55
C PRO A 48 -22.10 -17.98 -11.93
N GLN A 49 -21.77 -17.25 -13.01
CA GLN A 49 -22.09 -17.69 -14.38
C GLN A 49 -21.33 -18.96 -14.77
N PHE A 50 -20.09 -19.11 -14.28
CA PHE A 50 -19.31 -20.32 -14.47
C PHE A 50 -19.82 -21.48 -13.60
N LEU A 51 -20.26 -21.20 -12.37
CA LEU A 51 -20.86 -22.21 -11.49
C LEU A 51 -22.17 -22.77 -12.05
N ASP A 52 -22.99 -21.91 -12.65
CA ASP A 52 -24.28 -22.30 -13.25
C ASP A 52 -24.10 -22.95 -14.63
N GLY A 53 -23.12 -22.49 -15.39
CA GLY A 53 -22.94 -22.87 -16.80
C GLY A 53 -21.97 -24.01 -17.06
N VAL A 54 -21.03 -24.31 -16.14
CA VAL A 54 -19.96 -25.28 -16.38
C VAL A 54 -20.08 -26.48 -15.45
N ASP A 55 -20.54 -27.59 -15.99
CA ASP A 55 -20.71 -28.84 -15.27
C ASP A 55 -19.42 -29.30 -14.59
N ARG A 56 -19.54 -29.68 -13.32
CA ARG A 56 -18.44 -30.24 -12.49
C ARG A 56 -17.23 -29.32 -12.33
N LEU A 57 -17.38 -27.99 -12.44
CA LEU A 57 -16.30 -27.04 -12.27
C LEU A 57 -15.53 -27.22 -10.95
N VAL A 58 -16.22 -27.18 -9.80
CA VAL A 58 -15.59 -27.27 -8.47
C VAL A 58 -14.88 -28.63 -8.25
N PRO A 59 -15.50 -29.80 -8.51
CA PRO A 59 -14.79 -31.07 -8.45
C PRO A 59 -13.54 -31.13 -9.34
N THR A 60 -13.60 -30.53 -10.54
CA THR A 60 -12.48 -30.52 -11.48
C THR A 60 -11.34 -29.62 -10.98
N LEU A 61 -11.65 -28.47 -10.37
CA LEU A 61 -10.66 -27.62 -9.70
C LEU A 61 -9.91 -28.39 -8.61
N HIS A 62 -10.62 -29.12 -7.74
CA HIS A 62 -10.00 -29.93 -6.68
C HIS A 62 -9.14 -31.06 -7.24
N GLN A 63 -9.62 -31.77 -8.27
CA GLN A 63 -8.84 -32.81 -8.94
C GLN A 63 -7.55 -32.24 -9.52
N ARG A 64 -7.63 -31.09 -10.19
CA ARG A 64 -6.46 -30.42 -10.78
C ARG A 64 -5.48 -29.96 -9.70
N LEU A 65 -5.97 -29.38 -8.60
CA LEU A 65 -5.12 -28.97 -7.48
C LEU A 65 -4.38 -30.15 -6.83
N ALA A 66 -5.01 -31.33 -6.76
CA ALA A 66 -4.37 -32.52 -6.21
C ALA A 66 -3.19 -33.03 -7.06
N LEU A 67 -3.24 -32.81 -8.38
CA LEU A 67 -2.24 -33.26 -9.34
C LEU A 67 -1.20 -32.18 -9.69
N GLU A 68 -1.51 -30.91 -9.45
CA GLU A 68 -0.65 -29.79 -9.81
C GLU A 68 0.57 -29.68 -8.90
N SER A 69 1.75 -29.59 -9.52
CA SER A 69 3.04 -29.45 -8.83
C SER A 69 3.61 -28.04 -8.91
N ASN A 70 3.22 -27.25 -9.92
CA ASN A 70 3.66 -25.88 -10.06
C ASN A 70 3.02 -25.00 -8.99
N GLN A 71 3.83 -24.44 -8.09
CA GLN A 71 3.30 -23.68 -6.97
C GLN A 71 2.51 -22.43 -7.39
N ARG A 72 2.87 -21.77 -8.49
CA ARG A 72 2.11 -20.61 -8.96
C ARG A 72 0.69 -21.03 -9.37
N THR A 73 0.59 -22.10 -10.16
CA THR A 73 -0.72 -22.63 -10.58
C THR A 73 -1.53 -23.15 -9.41
N ARG A 74 -0.89 -23.82 -8.43
CA ARG A 74 -1.56 -24.26 -7.19
C ARG A 74 -2.19 -23.09 -6.44
N VAL A 75 -1.50 -21.96 -6.32
CA VAL A 75 -2.07 -20.74 -5.70
C VAL A 75 -3.30 -20.30 -6.46
N SER A 76 -3.21 -20.13 -7.79
CA SER A 76 -4.36 -19.72 -8.60
C SER A 76 -5.56 -20.68 -8.46
N LEU A 77 -5.32 -21.99 -8.42
CA LEU A 77 -6.36 -23.00 -8.19
C LEU A 77 -7.00 -22.87 -6.81
N VAL A 78 -6.22 -22.64 -5.75
CA VAL A 78 -6.74 -22.40 -4.40
C VAL A 78 -7.60 -21.12 -4.37
N LEU A 79 -7.17 -20.05 -5.05
CA LEU A 79 -7.97 -18.83 -5.15
C LEU A 79 -9.30 -19.10 -5.88
N LEU A 80 -9.27 -19.80 -7.02
CA LEU A 80 -10.50 -20.14 -7.76
C LEU A 80 -11.46 -20.98 -6.91
N ILE A 81 -10.95 -21.96 -6.16
CA ILE A 81 -11.75 -22.76 -5.22
C ILE A 81 -12.35 -21.87 -4.13
N ALA A 82 -11.56 -20.95 -3.55
CA ALA A 82 -12.03 -20.05 -2.52
C ALA A 82 -13.13 -19.11 -3.02
N ILE A 83 -13.00 -18.59 -4.24
CA ILE A 83 -14.00 -17.72 -4.86
C ILE A 83 -15.28 -18.51 -5.18
N CYS A 84 -15.18 -19.75 -5.68
CA CYS A 84 -16.33 -20.63 -5.84
C CYS A 84 -17.03 -20.88 -4.51
N GLY A 85 -16.29 -21.24 -3.47
CA GLY A 85 -16.82 -21.48 -2.12
C GLY A 85 -17.51 -20.26 -1.53
N ALA A 86 -16.96 -19.05 -1.76
CA ALA A 86 -17.57 -17.81 -1.29
C ALA A 86 -18.96 -17.59 -1.91
N HIS A 87 -19.10 -17.78 -3.23
CA HIS A 87 -20.40 -17.70 -3.92
C HIS A 87 -21.37 -18.82 -3.53
N LEU A 88 -20.86 -19.97 -3.10
CA LEU A 88 -21.65 -21.08 -2.58
C LEU A 88 -21.99 -20.94 -1.08
N GLY A 89 -21.81 -19.76 -0.48
CA GLY A 89 -22.19 -19.47 0.90
C GLY A 89 -21.18 -19.95 1.96
N GLN A 90 -19.95 -20.26 1.57
CA GLN A 90 -18.88 -20.74 2.46
C GLN A 90 -17.78 -19.71 2.70
N ALA A 91 -18.04 -18.42 2.45
CA ALA A 91 -17.03 -17.36 2.49
C ALA A 91 -16.19 -17.33 3.80
N PRO A 92 -16.75 -17.45 5.02
CA PRO A 92 -15.94 -17.48 6.23
C PRO A 92 -14.93 -18.64 6.26
N ALA A 93 -15.34 -19.84 5.86
CA ALA A 93 -14.46 -21.00 5.79
C ALA A 93 -13.37 -20.83 4.71
N MET A 94 -13.69 -20.13 3.62
CA MET A 94 -12.71 -19.83 2.57
C MET A 94 -11.65 -18.83 3.05
N LEU A 95 -12.01 -17.85 3.88
CA LEU A 95 -11.03 -16.94 4.50
C LEU A 95 -10.03 -17.69 5.38
N ASP A 96 -10.49 -18.62 6.20
CA ASP A 96 -9.61 -19.46 7.03
C ASP A 96 -8.62 -20.26 6.16
N GLN A 97 -9.09 -20.80 5.04
CA GLN A 97 -8.23 -21.53 4.09
C GLN A 97 -7.22 -20.63 3.37
N LEU A 98 -7.56 -19.36 3.12
CA LEU A 98 -6.67 -18.40 2.47
C LEU A 98 -5.62 -17.81 3.41
N GLN A 99 -5.77 -17.96 4.73
CA GLN A 99 -4.86 -17.38 5.72
C GLN A 99 -3.37 -17.73 5.49
N PRO A 100 -2.96 -18.98 5.18
CA PRO A 100 -1.54 -19.27 4.92
C PRO A 100 -1.02 -18.53 3.67
N LEU A 101 -1.88 -18.31 2.66
CA LEU A 101 -1.52 -17.56 1.46
C LEU A 101 -1.42 -16.07 1.73
N SER A 102 -2.26 -15.51 2.61
CA SER A 102 -2.21 -14.08 2.96
C SER A 102 -0.85 -13.67 3.55
N ILE A 103 -0.24 -14.57 4.34
CA ILE A 103 1.09 -14.40 4.92
C ILE A 103 2.19 -14.54 3.86
N ARG A 104 2.16 -15.66 3.11
CA ARG A 104 3.20 -16.01 2.14
C ARG A 104 3.23 -15.07 0.93
N TYR A 105 2.06 -14.54 0.58
CA TYR A 105 1.86 -13.66 -0.58
C TYR A 105 1.27 -12.31 -0.14
N SER A 106 1.78 -11.78 0.98
CA SER A 106 1.33 -10.51 1.58
C SER A 106 1.52 -9.28 0.68
N GLN A 107 2.34 -9.40 -0.37
CA GLN A 107 2.61 -8.35 -1.36
C GLN A 107 2.08 -8.69 -2.77
N SER A 108 1.22 -9.72 -2.90
CA SER A 108 0.64 -10.11 -4.19
C SER A 108 -0.71 -9.41 -4.42
N PRO A 109 -0.86 -8.58 -5.47
CA PRO A 109 -2.17 -8.01 -5.83
C PRO A 109 -3.23 -9.09 -6.04
N LEU A 110 -2.89 -10.17 -6.78
CA LEU A 110 -3.79 -11.31 -7.01
C LEU A 110 -4.32 -11.94 -5.71
N VAL A 111 -3.43 -12.37 -4.80
CA VAL A 111 -3.85 -13.06 -3.57
C VAL A 111 -4.62 -12.12 -2.66
N GLN A 112 -4.13 -10.89 -2.48
CA GLN A 112 -4.75 -9.91 -1.59
C GLN A 112 -6.08 -9.41 -2.16
N GLY A 113 -6.22 -9.35 -3.48
CA GLY A 113 -7.47 -9.01 -4.16
C GLY A 113 -8.54 -10.10 -4.05
N ALA A 114 -8.17 -11.37 -4.20
CA ALA A 114 -9.06 -12.49 -3.95
C ALA A 114 -9.54 -12.53 -2.49
N ILE A 115 -8.64 -12.32 -1.51
CA ILE A 115 -9.01 -12.22 -0.10
C ILE A 115 -9.97 -11.05 0.12
N PHE A 116 -9.64 -9.87 -0.41
CA PHE A 116 -10.49 -8.68 -0.32
C PHE A 116 -11.89 -8.92 -0.88
N PHE A 117 -12.01 -9.67 -1.98
CA PHE A 117 -13.29 -10.07 -2.54
C PHE A 117 -14.09 -10.95 -1.56
N VAL A 118 -13.47 -12.02 -1.04
CA VAL A 118 -14.14 -12.95 -0.11
C VAL A 118 -14.54 -12.24 1.19
N GLU A 119 -13.71 -11.34 1.70
CA GLU A 119 -14.06 -10.49 2.85
C GLU A 119 -15.25 -9.58 2.55
N GLY A 120 -15.34 -9.03 1.34
CA GLY A 120 -16.48 -8.24 0.89
C GLY A 120 -17.78 -9.05 0.82
N VAL A 121 -17.70 -10.33 0.42
CA VAL A 121 -18.85 -11.26 0.48
C VAL A 121 -19.31 -11.48 1.92
N CYS A 122 -18.37 -11.57 2.87
CA CYS A 122 -18.70 -11.67 4.30
C CYS A 122 -19.28 -10.37 4.88
N ASN A 123 -18.97 -9.21 4.29
CA ASN A 123 -19.31 -7.88 4.82
C ASN A 123 -19.94 -7.00 3.72
N PRO A 124 -21.11 -7.37 3.17
CA PRO A 124 -21.68 -6.71 1.98
C PRO A 124 -22.04 -5.23 2.20
N ASP A 125 -22.26 -4.83 3.46
CA ASP A 125 -22.65 -3.48 3.84
C ASP A 125 -21.44 -2.54 4.04
N ASP A 126 -20.22 -3.08 4.14
CA ASP A 126 -19.01 -2.27 4.34
C ASP A 126 -18.62 -1.56 3.01
N PRO A 127 -18.67 -0.21 2.96
CA PRO A 127 -18.43 0.54 1.74
C PRO A 127 -16.99 0.46 1.22
N LYS A 128 -16.02 -0.01 2.03
CA LYS A 128 -14.62 -0.13 1.58
C LYS A 128 -14.46 -1.14 0.45
N TYR A 129 -15.32 -2.17 0.40
CA TYR A 129 -15.33 -3.19 -0.66
C TYR A 129 -15.97 -2.71 -1.97
N ARG A 130 -16.51 -1.48 -2.00
CA ARG A 130 -17.16 -0.86 -3.17
C ARG A 130 -16.22 0.16 -3.79
N LEU A 131 -15.44 -0.27 -4.78
CA LEU A 131 -14.40 0.55 -5.44
C LEU A 131 -14.87 1.19 -6.76
N VAL A 132 -15.87 0.60 -7.43
CA VAL A 132 -16.41 1.13 -8.68
C VAL A 132 -16.95 2.55 -8.47
N GLY A 133 -16.58 3.47 -9.35
CA GLY A 133 -16.98 4.88 -9.30
C GLY A 133 -16.15 5.76 -8.35
N LYS A 134 -15.20 5.19 -7.61
CA LYS A 134 -14.18 5.94 -6.85
C LYS A 134 -12.89 6.03 -7.65
N ILE A 135 -12.09 7.07 -7.41
CA ILE A 135 -10.79 7.30 -8.07
C ILE A 135 -9.71 7.51 -7.01
N CYS A 136 -8.56 6.84 -7.19
CA CYS A 136 -7.35 7.20 -6.45
C CYS A 136 -6.58 8.26 -7.24
N PRO A 137 -6.27 9.43 -6.66
CA PRO A 137 -5.50 10.45 -7.36
C PRO A 137 -4.01 10.10 -7.50
N ALA A 138 -3.46 9.20 -6.66
CA ALA A 138 -2.02 8.98 -6.57
C ALA A 138 -1.36 8.65 -7.93
N PRO A 139 -1.90 7.74 -8.77
CA PRO A 139 -1.27 7.42 -10.05
C PRO A 139 -1.16 8.58 -11.06
N PHE A 140 -1.90 9.66 -10.82
CA PHE A 140 -1.95 10.84 -11.69
C PHE A 140 -1.06 11.98 -11.20
N VAL A 141 -0.63 11.95 -9.94
CA VAL A 141 0.14 13.06 -9.34
C VAL A 141 1.40 12.61 -8.59
N GLN A 142 1.58 11.32 -8.34
CA GLN A 142 2.66 10.80 -7.50
C GLN A 142 3.60 9.86 -8.26
N LEU A 143 4.90 9.98 -8.00
CA LEU A 143 5.94 9.07 -8.48
C LEU A 143 6.94 8.70 -7.37
N ASP A 144 7.13 7.41 -7.12
CA ASP A 144 8.07 6.83 -6.17
C ASP A 144 9.27 6.26 -6.93
N VAL A 145 10.44 6.85 -6.74
CA VAL A 145 11.70 6.49 -7.41
C VAL A 145 12.55 5.61 -6.50
N LEU A 146 12.63 4.33 -6.81
CA LEU A 146 13.49 3.36 -6.14
C LEU A 146 14.73 3.09 -7.00
N ASP A 147 15.67 2.33 -6.45
CA ASP A 147 16.81 1.86 -7.21
C ASP A 147 16.36 0.77 -8.21
N GLY A 148 16.50 1.04 -9.51
CA GLY A 148 16.13 0.12 -10.59
C GLY A 148 14.63 -0.02 -10.87
N SER A 149 13.76 0.73 -10.19
CA SER A 149 12.31 0.73 -10.46
C SER A 149 11.64 2.02 -10.01
N THR A 150 10.50 2.34 -10.62
CA THR A 150 9.72 3.55 -10.33
C THR A 150 8.25 3.19 -10.33
N HIS A 151 7.46 3.72 -9.39
CA HIS A 151 6.08 3.31 -9.15
C HIS A 151 5.19 4.54 -9.00
N GLN A 152 3.92 4.49 -9.42
CA GLN A 152 3.01 5.64 -9.29
C GLN A 152 2.25 5.67 -7.94
N CYS A 153 2.76 4.90 -6.98
CA CYS A 153 2.34 4.79 -5.58
C CYS A 153 3.45 4.04 -4.82
N CYS A 154 3.31 3.88 -3.50
CA CYS A 154 4.25 3.10 -2.70
C CYS A 154 4.42 1.68 -3.26
N ALA A 155 5.68 1.26 -3.43
CA ALA A 155 6.03 -0.06 -3.98
C ALA A 155 5.51 -1.25 -3.15
N SER A 156 5.16 -1.05 -1.87
CA SER A 156 4.47 -2.08 -1.05
C SER A 156 3.03 -2.31 -1.49
N TRP A 157 2.38 -1.28 -2.02
CA TRP A 157 0.97 -1.31 -2.39
C TRP A 157 0.75 -1.42 -3.89
N LEU A 158 1.76 -1.07 -4.68
CA LEU A 158 1.74 -1.12 -6.13
C LEU A 158 3.04 -1.78 -6.61
N LYS A 159 2.97 -3.08 -6.90
CA LYS A 159 4.15 -3.86 -7.31
C LYS A 159 4.56 -3.61 -8.77
N THR A 160 3.59 -3.24 -9.61
CA THR A 160 3.82 -2.97 -11.03
C THR A 160 4.67 -1.71 -11.20
N SER A 161 5.90 -1.89 -11.66
CA SER A 161 6.81 -0.79 -11.97
C SER A 161 6.39 -0.08 -13.27
N ALA A 162 6.45 1.25 -13.25
CA ALA A 162 6.33 2.12 -14.40
C ALA A 162 7.61 2.20 -15.24
N GLY A 163 8.75 1.68 -14.74
CA GLY A 163 10.03 1.67 -15.45
C GLY A 163 11.22 1.95 -14.53
N ASP A 164 12.41 2.13 -15.12
CA ASP A 164 13.63 2.53 -14.41
C ASP A 164 14.13 3.87 -14.96
N LEU A 165 14.18 4.89 -14.10
CA LEU A 165 14.67 6.22 -14.44
C LEU A 165 16.17 6.25 -14.74
N ALA A 166 16.96 5.28 -14.25
CA ALA A 166 18.37 5.20 -14.62
C ALA A 166 18.56 4.82 -16.09
N ALA A 167 17.54 4.22 -16.73
CA ALA A 167 17.61 3.73 -18.10
C ALA A 167 16.83 4.56 -19.12
N HIS A 168 15.84 5.36 -18.68
CA HIS A 168 14.91 6.07 -19.58
C HIS A 168 14.70 7.52 -19.15
N GLU A 169 14.16 8.36 -20.04
CA GLU A 169 13.71 9.69 -19.67
C GLU A 169 12.51 9.62 -18.71
N TRP A 170 12.39 10.61 -17.83
CA TRP A 170 11.38 10.57 -16.78
C TRP A 170 9.96 10.65 -17.33
N GLN A 171 9.75 11.33 -18.46
CA GLN A 171 8.47 11.43 -19.16
C GLN A 171 8.02 10.05 -19.68
N ASP A 172 8.95 9.27 -20.22
CA ASP A 172 8.67 7.95 -20.77
C ASP A 172 8.31 6.96 -19.65
N VAL A 173 8.96 7.06 -18.49
CA VAL A 173 8.59 6.29 -17.30
C VAL A 173 7.23 6.74 -16.75
N TRP A 174 6.99 8.05 -16.68
CA TRP A 174 5.75 8.64 -16.17
C TRP A 174 4.51 8.26 -17.00
N ASN A 175 4.67 8.07 -18.30
CA ASN A 175 3.62 7.69 -19.24
C ASN A 175 3.86 6.33 -19.91
N SER A 176 4.63 5.44 -19.27
CA SER A 176 4.86 4.10 -19.79
C SER A 176 3.55 3.32 -19.94
N LYS A 177 3.57 2.23 -20.72
CA LYS A 177 2.39 1.35 -20.87
C LYS A 177 1.86 0.86 -19.52
N ASN A 178 2.76 0.53 -18.59
CA ASN A 178 2.38 0.12 -17.24
C ASN A 178 1.75 1.26 -16.44
N ALA A 179 2.33 2.47 -16.52
CA ALA A 179 1.76 3.66 -15.90
C ALA A 179 0.34 3.98 -16.39
N GLN A 180 0.11 3.83 -17.71
CA GLN A 180 -1.20 4.02 -18.30
C GLN A 180 -2.19 2.93 -17.88
N ALA A 181 -1.77 1.66 -17.83
CA ALA A 181 -2.61 0.55 -17.37
C ALA A 181 -3.01 0.69 -15.88
N ILE A 182 -2.10 1.18 -15.03
CA ILE A 182 -2.41 1.48 -13.62
C ILE A 182 -3.50 2.55 -13.54
N ARG A 183 -3.37 3.66 -14.29
CA ARG A 183 -4.39 4.73 -14.34
C ARG A 183 -5.71 4.21 -14.89
N GLU A 184 -5.69 3.38 -15.93
CA GLU A 184 -6.89 2.73 -16.48
C GLU A 184 -7.64 1.92 -15.43
N SER A 185 -6.91 1.18 -14.58
CA SER A 185 -7.50 0.38 -13.51
C SER A 185 -8.19 1.18 -12.41
N MET A 186 -7.97 2.51 -12.35
CA MET A 186 -8.73 3.40 -11.47
C MET A 186 -10.11 3.67 -12.08
N PHE A 187 -10.19 3.86 -13.40
CA PHE A 187 -11.45 4.19 -14.09
C PHE A 187 -12.39 2.99 -14.28
N ASP A 188 -11.85 1.78 -14.41
CA ASP A 188 -12.66 0.56 -14.48
C ASP A 188 -13.07 0.04 -13.09
N GLY A 189 -12.54 0.66 -12.01
CA GLY A 189 -12.84 0.30 -10.62
C GLY A 189 -12.19 -1.01 -10.16
N THR A 190 -11.28 -1.59 -10.96
CA THR A 190 -10.68 -2.90 -10.67
C THR A 190 -9.53 -2.78 -9.69
N TYR A 191 -8.77 -1.68 -9.74
CA TYR A 191 -7.55 -1.50 -8.94
C TYR A 191 -6.64 -2.74 -9.01
N ARG A 192 -6.56 -3.38 -10.19
CA ARG A 192 -5.95 -4.71 -10.38
C ARG A 192 -4.47 -4.79 -10.01
N HIS A 193 -3.79 -3.64 -10.09
CA HIS A 193 -2.38 -3.51 -9.72
C HIS A 193 -2.15 -3.26 -8.23
N CYS A 194 -3.20 -2.88 -7.49
CA CYS A 194 -3.10 -2.49 -6.09
C CYS A 194 -3.17 -3.72 -5.18
N ASN A 195 -2.34 -3.72 -4.14
CA ASN A 195 -2.50 -4.57 -2.97
C ASN A 195 -3.63 -4.02 -2.10
N LYS A 196 -4.85 -4.51 -2.33
CA LYS A 196 -6.05 -4.04 -1.64
C LYS A 196 -6.01 -4.25 -0.13
N GLY A 197 -5.33 -5.31 0.33
CA GLY A 197 -5.17 -5.63 1.76
C GLY A 197 -4.21 -4.69 2.50
N ALA A 198 -3.26 -4.06 1.81
CA ALA A 198 -2.24 -3.19 2.42
C ALA A 198 -2.40 -1.70 2.09
N CYS A 199 -3.19 -1.34 1.07
CA CYS A 199 -3.36 0.06 0.67
C CYS A 199 -4.16 0.86 1.73
N PRO A 200 -3.59 1.91 2.36
CA PRO A 200 -4.29 2.70 3.37
C PRO A 200 -5.57 3.34 2.86
N LYS A 201 -5.57 3.87 1.62
CA LYS A 201 -6.76 4.53 1.04
C LYS A 201 -7.92 3.56 0.84
N ILE A 202 -7.64 2.31 0.50
CA ILE A 202 -8.68 1.27 0.34
C ILE A 202 -9.15 0.81 1.72
N GLN A 203 -8.22 0.47 2.61
CA GLN A 203 -8.53 -0.06 3.93
C GLN A 203 -9.30 0.93 4.82
N ALA A 204 -9.05 2.23 4.65
CA ALA A 204 -9.74 3.32 5.35
C ALA A 204 -10.98 3.85 4.61
N ASN A 205 -11.36 3.28 3.45
CA ASN A 205 -12.45 3.80 2.60
C ASN A 205 -12.29 5.30 2.24
N ASP A 206 -11.06 5.72 1.96
CA ASP A 206 -10.67 7.11 1.73
C ASP A 206 -10.55 7.49 0.24
N LEU A 207 -10.99 6.60 -0.65
CA LEU A 207 -11.06 6.88 -2.08
C LEU A 207 -12.27 7.79 -2.39
N VAL A 208 -12.05 8.80 -3.24
CA VAL A 208 -13.02 9.85 -3.52
C VAL A 208 -13.89 9.44 -4.72
N PRO A 209 -15.22 9.69 -4.70
CA PRO A 209 -16.06 9.54 -5.88
C PRO A 209 -15.53 10.35 -7.08
N ALA A 210 -15.67 9.80 -8.28
CA ALA A 210 -15.14 10.42 -9.50
C ALA A 210 -15.68 11.85 -9.72
N ASP A 211 -16.99 12.05 -9.55
CA ASP A 211 -17.63 13.35 -9.76
C ASP A 211 -17.17 14.40 -8.74
N GLU A 212 -16.94 14.00 -7.50
CA GLU A 212 -16.40 14.87 -6.45
C GLU A 212 -14.96 15.30 -6.77
N LEU A 213 -14.13 14.37 -7.28
CA LEU A 213 -12.77 14.69 -7.68
C LEU A 213 -12.75 15.58 -8.93
N ALA A 214 -13.62 15.31 -9.91
CA ALA A 214 -13.77 16.12 -11.12
C ALA A 214 -14.16 17.58 -10.80
N ALA A 215 -14.98 17.79 -9.77
CA ALA A 215 -15.39 19.12 -9.34
C ALA A 215 -14.28 19.95 -8.69
N GLN A 216 -13.12 19.36 -8.33
CA GLN A 216 -12.05 20.08 -7.64
C GLN A 216 -11.24 21.01 -8.55
N SER A 217 -11.09 20.66 -9.83
CA SER A 217 -10.33 21.46 -10.80
C SER A 217 -10.57 21.01 -12.24
N ASP A 218 -10.28 21.91 -13.19
CA ASP A 218 -10.31 21.58 -14.63
C ASP A 218 -9.36 20.42 -14.99
N PHE A 219 -8.25 20.28 -14.26
CA PHE A 219 -7.31 19.17 -14.40
C PHE A 219 -7.97 17.82 -14.11
N TRP A 220 -8.71 17.72 -12.99
CA TRP A 220 -9.39 16.48 -12.64
C TRP A 220 -10.62 16.22 -13.51
N ALA A 221 -11.36 17.28 -13.87
CA ALA A 221 -12.48 17.17 -14.80
C ALA A 221 -12.03 16.59 -16.15
N ASP A 222 -10.91 17.07 -16.69
CA ASP A 222 -10.35 16.56 -17.95
C ASP A 222 -9.88 15.10 -17.83
N ILE A 223 -9.15 14.76 -16.76
CA ILE A 223 -8.71 13.37 -16.51
C ILE A 223 -9.89 12.40 -16.46
N ILE A 224 -10.94 12.76 -15.72
CA ILE A 224 -12.05 11.85 -15.42
C ILE A 224 -13.01 11.74 -16.61
N HIS A 225 -13.46 12.87 -17.16
CA HIS A 225 -14.41 12.85 -18.28
C HIS A 225 -13.82 12.25 -19.55
N ASN A 226 -12.53 12.46 -19.80
CA ASN A 226 -11.84 11.93 -20.99
C ASN A 226 -11.07 10.63 -20.70
N ARG A 227 -11.17 10.07 -19.48
CA ARG A 227 -10.44 8.87 -19.02
C ARG A 227 -8.95 8.90 -19.41
N ARG A 228 -8.28 10.05 -19.20
CA ARG A 228 -6.89 10.23 -19.63
C ARG A 228 -5.95 9.34 -18.83
N THR A 229 -5.16 8.55 -19.54
CA THR A 229 -4.10 7.73 -18.95
C THR A 229 -2.70 8.26 -19.28
N GLU A 230 -2.54 9.04 -20.34
CA GLU A 230 -1.33 9.77 -20.69
C GLU A 230 -1.45 11.24 -20.28
N LEU A 231 -0.42 11.77 -19.60
CA LEU A 231 -0.43 13.11 -19.01
C LEU A 231 0.67 13.98 -19.60
N ALA A 232 0.32 15.22 -19.97
CA ALA A 232 1.28 16.21 -20.47
C ALA A 232 2.16 16.80 -19.36
N HIS A 233 1.67 16.80 -18.12
CA HIS A 233 2.39 17.30 -16.95
C HIS A 233 3.04 16.15 -16.18
N GLY A 234 4.18 16.44 -15.54
CA GLY A 234 4.88 15.51 -14.67
C GLY A 234 4.23 15.33 -13.30
N PRO A 235 4.81 14.49 -12.43
CA PRO A 235 4.29 14.26 -11.08
C PRO A 235 4.38 15.52 -10.21
N GLU A 236 3.36 15.75 -9.39
CA GLU A 236 3.35 16.81 -8.38
C GLU A 236 4.04 16.37 -7.07
N LEU A 237 4.00 15.08 -6.75
CA LEU A 237 4.56 14.47 -5.55
C LEU A 237 5.61 13.45 -5.96
N VAL A 238 6.85 13.62 -5.51
CA VAL A 238 7.95 12.70 -5.86
C VAL A 238 8.59 12.13 -4.61
N ASN A 239 8.45 10.83 -4.38
CA ASN A 239 9.17 10.12 -3.32
C ASN A 239 10.50 9.58 -3.83
N LEU A 240 11.58 9.91 -3.15
CA LEU A 240 12.92 9.48 -3.51
C LEU A 240 13.39 8.40 -2.53
N ALA A 241 13.49 7.18 -3.03
CA ALA A 241 13.80 5.96 -2.28
C ALA A 241 14.91 5.12 -2.94
N TYR A 242 15.72 5.71 -3.82
CA TYR A 242 16.81 5.03 -4.53
C TYR A 242 18.07 4.82 -3.67
N ASP A 243 18.40 5.73 -2.75
CA ASP A 243 19.55 5.57 -1.86
C ASP A 243 19.09 5.05 -0.50
N ARG A 244 19.42 3.79 -0.20
CA ARG A 244 19.02 3.15 1.04
C ARG A 244 19.96 3.48 2.20
N THR A 245 20.99 4.31 2.04
CA THR A 245 22.00 4.61 3.09
C THR A 245 21.37 4.96 4.44
N CYS A 246 21.76 4.27 5.51
CA CYS A 246 21.27 4.49 6.87
C CYS A 246 22.27 4.00 7.93
N ASN A 247 22.36 4.74 9.04
CA ASN A 247 23.22 4.43 10.18
C ASN A 247 22.61 3.43 11.19
N LEU A 248 21.36 3.00 10.97
CA LEU A 248 20.68 1.97 11.78
C LEU A 248 20.54 0.65 11.02
N ALA A 249 20.22 -0.43 11.75
CA ALA A 249 19.95 -1.76 11.22
C ALA A 249 18.60 -2.31 11.73
N CYS A 250 17.53 -1.52 11.58
CA CYS A 250 16.19 -1.89 12.06
C CYS A 250 15.70 -3.19 11.35
N PRO A 251 15.34 -4.27 12.07
CA PRO A 251 15.04 -5.58 11.47
C PRO A 251 13.89 -5.58 10.46
N SER A 252 12.91 -4.67 10.62
CA SER A 252 11.79 -4.50 9.68
C SER A 252 12.20 -3.86 8.35
N CYS A 253 13.39 -3.24 8.28
CA CYS A 253 13.86 -2.47 7.14
C CYS A 253 15.09 -3.12 6.47
N ARG A 254 16.04 -3.63 7.27
CA ARG A 254 17.31 -4.20 6.79
C ARG A 254 17.99 -5.06 7.85
N LEU A 255 18.85 -5.98 7.42
CA LEU A 255 19.61 -6.86 8.30
C LEU A 255 20.84 -6.17 8.91
N GLU A 256 21.47 -5.27 8.16
CA GLU A 256 22.70 -4.58 8.54
C GLU A 256 22.64 -3.09 8.18
N ARG A 257 23.55 -2.30 8.77
CA ARG A 257 23.75 -0.90 8.35
C ARG A 257 24.22 -0.90 6.90
N TYR A 258 23.79 0.09 6.14
CA TYR A 258 24.14 0.19 4.73
C TYR A 258 24.59 1.62 4.42
N ALA A 259 25.64 1.74 3.62
CA ALA A 259 26.12 3.00 3.07
C ALA A 259 26.56 2.75 1.63
N ALA A 260 26.01 3.54 0.71
CA ALA A 260 26.36 3.46 -0.70
C ALA A 260 27.87 3.63 -0.89
N ASP A 261 28.52 2.80 -1.72
CA ASP A 261 29.93 2.90 -2.08
C ASP A 261 30.22 4.02 -3.09
N ASP A 262 31.47 4.18 -3.55
CA ASP A 262 31.80 5.23 -4.53
C ASP A 262 31.07 5.11 -5.87
N ASN A 263 30.86 3.88 -6.35
CA ASN A 263 30.20 3.63 -7.63
C ASN A 263 28.70 3.87 -7.52
N GLU A 264 28.06 3.38 -6.46
CA GLU A 264 26.65 3.62 -6.15
C GLU A 264 26.40 5.13 -6.00
N ARG A 265 27.25 5.84 -5.26
CA ARG A 265 27.13 7.30 -5.10
C ARG A 265 27.29 8.05 -6.43
N ALA A 266 28.18 7.61 -7.31
CA ALA A 266 28.34 8.20 -8.64
C ALA A 266 27.08 8.00 -9.49
N ARG A 267 26.53 6.77 -9.50
CA ARG A 267 25.27 6.44 -10.21
C ARG A 267 24.07 7.23 -9.66
N PHE A 268 23.95 7.35 -8.35
CA PHE A 268 22.91 8.20 -7.74
C PHE A 268 23.09 9.67 -8.07
N THR A 269 24.33 10.15 -8.17
CA THR A 269 24.61 11.54 -8.60
C THR A 269 24.13 11.73 -10.04
N ASP A 270 24.43 10.80 -10.95
CA ASP A 270 23.98 10.86 -12.33
C ASP A 270 22.45 10.88 -12.45
N LEU A 271 21.78 9.95 -11.76
CA LEU A 271 20.32 9.90 -11.68
C LEU A 271 19.73 11.23 -11.16
N GLN A 272 20.34 11.80 -10.12
CA GLN A 272 19.92 13.08 -9.55
C GLN A 272 20.01 14.21 -10.58
N GLN A 273 21.18 14.39 -11.20
CA GLN A 273 21.44 15.51 -12.10
C GLN A 273 20.62 15.41 -13.39
N ASN A 274 20.55 14.22 -13.97
CA ASN A 274 20.00 14.05 -15.31
C ASN A 274 18.50 13.79 -15.32
N LYS A 275 17.94 13.23 -14.25
CA LYS A 275 16.53 12.77 -14.23
C LYS A 275 15.71 13.44 -13.14
N ILE A 276 16.19 13.41 -11.90
CA ILE A 276 15.40 13.87 -10.74
C ILE A 276 15.28 15.39 -10.71
N LEU A 277 16.39 16.13 -10.77
CA LEU A 277 16.35 17.61 -10.71
C LEU A 277 15.49 18.22 -11.83
N PRO A 278 15.59 17.80 -13.11
CA PRO A 278 14.69 18.28 -14.16
C PRO A 278 13.22 17.97 -13.88
N MET A 279 12.91 16.76 -13.39
CA MET A 279 11.54 16.35 -13.06
C MET A 279 10.95 17.18 -11.91
N LEU A 280 11.75 17.51 -10.89
CA LEU A 280 11.30 18.25 -9.71
C LEU A 280 10.97 19.72 -9.96
N LYS A 281 11.33 20.29 -11.13
CA LYS A 281 11.05 21.70 -11.44
C LYS A 281 9.58 22.07 -11.41
N ASN A 282 8.70 21.12 -11.71
CA ASN A 282 7.24 21.31 -11.70
C ASN A 282 6.55 20.52 -10.57
N ALA A 283 7.33 19.89 -9.69
CA ALA A 283 6.79 19.16 -8.56
C ALA A 283 6.48 20.13 -7.41
N LYS A 284 5.42 19.83 -6.66
CA LYS A 284 4.98 20.59 -5.48
C LYS A 284 5.60 20.05 -4.20
N ARG A 285 5.89 18.75 -4.15
CA ARG A 285 6.49 18.12 -2.96
C ARG A 285 7.51 17.04 -3.33
N VAL A 286 8.67 17.08 -2.69
CA VAL A 286 9.67 16.01 -2.74
C VAL A 286 9.76 15.32 -1.39
N PHE A 287 9.71 13.99 -1.37
CA PHE A 287 9.85 13.18 -0.17
C PHE A 287 11.26 12.56 -0.11
N VAL A 288 12.05 12.98 0.89
CA VAL A 288 13.43 12.54 1.14
C VAL A 288 13.56 11.98 2.57
N THR A 289 13.61 10.67 2.78
CA THR A 289 13.56 9.57 1.80
C THR A 289 12.66 8.44 2.30
N GLY A 290 12.08 7.68 1.39
CA GLY A 290 11.29 6.50 1.71
C GLY A 290 12.08 5.23 2.09
N SER A 291 13.41 5.18 1.93
CA SER A 291 14.18 3.91 2.09
C SER A 291 15.54 4.01 2.79
N GLY A 292 15.97 5.21 3.17
CA GLY A 292 17.23 5.48 3.86
C GLY A 292 17.06 6.50 4.98
N ASP A 293 18.15 7.17 5.34
CA ASP A 293 18.11 8.37 6.17
C ASP A 293 18.71 9.57 5.41
N PRO A 294 17.99 10.71 5.32
CA PRO A 294 18.39 11.86 4.53
C PRO A 294 19.69 12.50 5.02
N PHE A 295 19.99 12.39 6.31
CA PHE A 295 21.17 12.99 6.92
C PHE A 295 22.36 12.03 6.94
N ALA A 296 22.13 10.72 6.87
CA ALA A 296 23.18 9.73 6.69
C ALA A 296 23.71 9.72 5.24
N SER A 297 22.83 9.83 4.25
CA SER A 297 23.20 9.79 2.83
C SER A 297 23.98 11.03 2.39
N LYS A 298 25.12 10.84 1.72
CA LYS A 298 25.86 11.95 1.07
C LYS A 298 25.09 12.49 -0.14
N ASN A 299 24.43 11.62 -0.90
CA ASN A 299 23.67 11.99 -2.08
C ASN A 299 22.42 12.80 -1.74
N PHE A 300 21.67 12.42 -0.70
CA PHE A 300 20.50 13.20 -0.29
C PHE A 300 20.87 14.54 0.34
N ARG A 301 21.96 14.63 1.12
CA ARG A 301 22.46 15.92 1.62
C ARG A 301 22.78 16.88 0.47
N ARG A 302 23.50 16.42 -0.55
CA ARG A 302 23.80 17.23 -1.75
C ARG A 302 22.54 17.63 -2.52
N LEU A 303 21.58 16.72 -2.66
CA LEU A 303 20.30 17.01 -3.31
C LEU A 303 19.55 18.11 -2.56
N ILE A 304 19.44 18.00 -1.23
CA ILE A 304 18.78 19.01 -0.38
C ILE A 304 19.46 20.38 -0.53
N GLU A 305 20.80 20.42 -0.60
CA GLU A 305 21.56 21.65 -0.84
C GLU A 305 21.26 22.29 -2.21
N GLN A 306 21.00 21.48 -3.24
CA GLN A 306 20.72 21.95 -4.61
C GLN A 306 19.28 22.43 -4.83
N LEU A 307 18.32 21.90 -4.08
CA LEU A 307 16.90 22.23 -4.19
C LEU A 307 16.58 23.58 -3.50
N ASN A 308 17.13 24.66 -4.06
CA ASN A 308 16.96 26.03 -3.56
C ASN A 308 15.59 26.64 -3.96
N ALA A 309 15.23 27.79 -3.39
CA ALA A 309 13.94 28.43 -3.61
C ALA A 309 13.86 29.24 -4.92
N GLU A 310 15.00 29.61 -5.50
CA GLU A 310 15.05 30.35 -6.77
C GLU A 310 14.70 29.42 -7.94
N ASP A 311 15.32 28.23 -7.97
CA ASP A 311 15.10 27.24 -9.04
C ASP A 311 13.83 26.39 -8.84
N TYR A 312 13.36 26.23 -7.59
CA TYR A 312 12.23 25.38 -7.22
C TYR A 312 11.26 26.11 -6.28
N PRO A 313 10.64 27.22 -6.72
CA PRO A 313 9.86 28.10 -5.85
C PRO A 313 8.65 27.43 -5.20
N ASP A 314 7.98 26.52 -5.91
CA ASP A 314 6.77 25.84 -5.43
C ASP A 314 7.05 24.53 -4.68
N LEU A 315 8.30 24.06 -4.71
CA LEU A 315 8.67 22.78 -4.13
C LEU A 315 8.81 22.88 -2.60
N LYS A 316 8.04 22.05 -1.89
CA LYS A 316 8.22 21.78 -0.45
C LYS A 316 8.82 20.40 -0.20
N PHE A 317 9.46 20.25 0.95
CA PHE A 317 10.03 18.99 1.42
C PHE A 317 9.06 18.24 2.31
N GLN A 318 8.97 16.94 2.10
CA GLN A 318 8.64 15.96 3.13
C GLN A 318 9.95 15.26 3.50
N ILE A 319 10.34 15.29 4.77
CA ILE A 319 11.56 14.64 5.25
C ILE A 319 11.15 13.47 6.13
N MET A 320 11.76 12.30 5.94
CA MET A 320 11.63 11.19 6.92
C MET A 320 13.01 10.75 7.35
N THR A 321 13.24 10.78 8.66
CA THR A 321 14.52 10.43 9.28
C THR A 321 14.31 9.41 10.39
N ASN A 322 15.38 8.65 10.66
CA ASN A 322 15.44 7.80 11.84
C ASN A 322 15.68 8.57 13.14
N GLY A 323 15.89 9.90 13.06
CA GLY A 323 16.03 10.81 14.18
C GLY A 323 17.45 10.92 14.75
N MET A 324 18.36 9.97 14.52
CA MET A 324 19.67 9.95 15.20
C MET A 324 20.63 11.05 14.76
N LEU A 325 20.53 11.50 13.52
CA LEU A 325 21.37 12.55 12.95
C LEU A 325 20.65 13.89 12.85
N PHE A 326 19.41 13.99 13.33
CA PHE A 326 18.59 15.20 13.29
C PHE A 326 18.93 16.16 14.44
N THR A 327 20.16 16.66 14.46
CA THR A 327 20.63 17.59 15.49
C THR A 327 20.47 19.05 15.01
N PRO A 328 20.46 20.04 15.92
CA PRO A 328 20.44 21.46 15.54
C PRO A 328 21.56 21.83 14.55
N ALA A 329 22.79 21.38 14.84
CA ALA A 329 23.93 21.62 13.97
C ALA A 329 23.78 20.96 12.59
N GLN A 330 23.09 19.82 12.49
CA GLN A 330 22.79 19.21 11.20
C GLN A 330 21.72 20.00 10.44
N TRP A 331 20.66 20.44 11.12
CA TRP A 331 19.58 21.23 10.53
C TRP A 331 20.07 22.57 9.98
N ASP A 332 20.96 23.26 10.71
CA ASP A 332 21.53 24.55 10.29
C ASP A 332 22.37 24.46 9.00
N ARG A 333 22.85 23.27 8.64
CA ARG A 333 23.57 23.05 7.39
C ARG A 333 22.68 23.05 6.15
N PHE A 334 21.36 22.92 6.32
CA PHE A 334 20.39 22.81 5.22
C PHE A 334 19.36 23.93 5.28
N PRO A 335 19.75 25.20 5.04
CA PRO A 335 18.82 26.32 5.03
C PRO A 335 17.71 26.17 3.97
N SER A 336 17.91 25.34 2.94
CA SER A 336 16.90 25.02 1.93
C SER A 336 15.64 24.36 2.52
N LEU A 337 15.76 23.69 3.67
CA LEU A 337 14.65 23.06 4.38
C LEU A 337 13.82 24.05 5.19
N HIS A 338 14.41 25.16 5.62
CA HIS A 338 13.81 26.08 6.59
C HIS A 338 12.60 26.79 5.96
N ARG A 339 11.42 26.68 6.59
CA ARG A 339 10.11 27.19 6.07
C ARG A 339 9.68 26.59 4.73
N ARG A 340 10.37 25.56 4.26
CA ARG A 340 10.02 24.78 3.06
C ARG A 340 9.78 23.32 3.37
N THR A 341 9.91 22.90 4.64
CA THR A 341 9.55 21.56 5.09
C THR A 341 8.07 21.51 5.43
N ALA A 342 7.26 20.99 4.51
CA ALA A 342 5.84 20.76 4.72
C ALA A 342 5.59 19.69 5.80
N ILE A 343 6.38 18.62 5.79
CA ILE A 343 6.21 17.53 6.75
C ILE A 343 7.58 16.98 7.16
N LEU A 344 7.89 17.02 8.45
CA LEU A 344 9.00 16.31 9.05
C LEU A 344 8.47 15.06 9.74
N LYS A 345 8.94 13.88 9.32
CA LYS A 345 8.60 12.59 9.91
C LYS A 345 9.80 12.02 10.66
N ILE A 346 9.60 11.61 11.91
CA ILE A 346 10.60 10.87 12.69
C ILE A 346 10.05 9.49 13.00
N SER A 347 10.73 8.44 12.55
CA SER A 347 10.34 7.06 12.86
C SER A 347 10.79 6.67 14.26
N ILE A 348 9.82 6.34 15.12
CA ILE A 348 10.03 6.01 16.54
C ILE A 348 9.82 4.52 16.83
N ASP A 349 8.84 3.87 16.20
CA ASP A 349 8.44 2.47 16.39
C ASP A 349 8.21 1.98 17.84
N ALA A 350 8.28 2.85 18.85
CA ALA A 350 8.04 2.53 20.26
C ALA A 350 7.89 3.84 21.06
N ALA A 351 7.17 3.78 22.18
CA ALA A 351 7.05 4.86 23.16
C ALA A 351 8.08 4.73 24.30
N THR A 352 8.72 3.58 24.45
CA THR A 352 9.73 3.33 25.50
C THR A 352 11.13 3.09 24.93
N GLY A 353 12.15 3.47 25.70
CA GLY A 353 13.56 3.30 25.32
C GLY A 353 13.97 1.86 25.01
N PRO A 354 13.69 0.87 25.89
CA PRO A 354 14.06 -0.52 25.64
C PRO A 354 13.44 -1.08 24.33
N THR A 355 12.15 -0.84 24.09
CA THR A 355 11.47 -1.30 22.89
C THR A 355 11.96 -0.55 21.64
N HIS A 356 12.20 0.76 21.76
CA HIS A 356 12.78 1.57 20.68
C HIS A 356 14.14 1.03 20.23
N GLU A 357 15.06 0.82 21.18
CA GLU A 357 16.42 0.37 20.87
C GLU A 357 16.46 -1.09 20.38
N LEU A 358 15.53 -1.93 20.82
CA LEU A 358 15.33 -3.29 20.30
C LEU A 358 14.94 -3.27 18.81
N LEU A 359 13.95 -2.46 18.46
CA LEU A 359 13.39 -2.38 17.10
C LEU A 359 14.26 -1.55 16.16
N ARG A 360 14.95 -0.54 16.69
CA ARG A 360 15.74 0.44 15.93
C ARG A 360 17.22 0.29 16.26
N ARG A 361 17.77 -0.88 15.94
CA ARG A 361 19.15 -1.28 16.30
C ARG A 361 20.20 -0.23 15.92
N GLY A 362 20.88 0.29 16.93
CA GLY A 362 21.87 1.36 16.83
C GLY A 362 21.36 2.74 17.21
N ALA A 363 20.05 2.89 17.46
CA ALA A 363 19.49 4.11 18.02
C ALA A 363 19.82 4.24 19.51
N ARG A 364 19.67 5.44 20.06
CA ARG A 364 19.84 5.75 21.48
C ARG A 364 18.65 6.58 21.95
N TRP A 365 17.89 6.06 22.90
CA TRP A 365 16.65 6.69 23.35
C TRP A 365 16.84 8.13 23.88
N PRO A 366 17.87 8.45 24.68
CA PRO A 366 18.09 9.84 25.13
C PRO A 366 18.29 10.82 23.96
N VAL A 367 19.02 10.39 22.92
CA VAL A 367 19.24 11.21 21.71
C VAL A 367 17.94 11.38 20.92
N MET A 368 17.10 10.34 20.87
CA MET A 368 15.80 10.42 20.23
C MET A 368 14.91 11.48 20.91
N LEU A 369 14.86 11.48 22.25
CA LEU A 369 14.08 12.47 23.01
C LEU A 369 14.56 13.90 22.75
N GLU A 370 15.88 14.14 22.75
CA GLU A 370 16.46 15.45 22.43
C GLU A 370 16.08 15.92 21.02
N ASN A 371 16.22 15.03 20.02
CA ASN A 371 15.97 15.39 18.63
C ASN A 371 14.47 15.52 18.30
N MET A 372 13.58 14.79 18.99
CA MET A 372 12.13 14.98 18.87
C MET A 372 11.70 16.30 19.53
N ALA A 373 12.24 16.65 20.70
CA ALA A 373 11.96 17.94 21.33
C ALA A 373 12.39 19.10 20.42
N PHE A 374 13.58 19.00 19.81
CA PHE A 374 14.04 19.97 18.82
C PHE A 374 13.12 20.06 17.60
N ALA A 375 12.59 18.94 17.08
CA ALA A 375 11.61 18.95 16.00
C ALA A 375 10.31 19.68 16.39
N GLY A 376 9.87 19.52 17.65
CA GLY A 376 8.77 20.29 18.24
C GLY A 376 9.05 21.79 18.24
N ASP A 377 10.24 22.22 18.68
CA ASP A 377 10.65 23.63 18.69
C ASP A 377 10.66 24.24 17.27
N LEU A 378 11.14 23.49 16.26
CA LEU A 378 11.12 23.93 14.86
C LEU A 378 9.69 24.15 14.34
N THR A 379 8.76 23.28 14.75
CA THR A 379 7.36 23.36 14.35
C THR A 379 6.67 24.54 15.03
N ALA A 380 6.87 24.70 16.34
CA ALA A 380 6.35 25.84 17.10
C ALA A 380 6.91 27.18 16.57
N GLY A 381 8.16 27.20 16.08
CA GLY A 381 8.80 28.35 15.46
C GLY A 381 8.41 28.61 13.99
N GLY A 382 7.56 27.77 13.38
CA GLY A 382 7.12 27.90 11.99
C GLY A 382 8.22 27.63 10.95
N LEU A 383 9.27 26.87 11.32
CA LEU A 383 10.31 26.42 10.39
C LEU A 383 9.93 25.11 9.68
N VAL A 384 9.02 24.34 10.28
CA VAL A 384 8.40 23.12 9.76
C VAL A 384 6.88 23.28 9.88
N ASP A 385 6.13 22.95 8.83
CA ASP A 385 4.66 23.11 8.86
C ASP A 385 3.99 22.02 9.72
N HIS A 386 4.43 20.76 9.57
CA HIS A 386 3.95 19.61 10.34
C HIS A 386 5.10 18.72 10.81
N PHE A 387 5.09 18.35 12.09
CA PHE A 387 5.95 17.32 12.65
C PHE A 387 5.12 16.09 12.99
N GLU A 388 5.52 14.93 12.46
CA GLU A 388 4.84 13.65 12.62
C GLU A 388 5.78 12.57 13.16
N LEU A 389 5.28 11.79 14.12
CA LEU A 389 5.92 10.54 14.52
C LEU A 389 5.42 9.39 13.64
N VAL A 390 6.29 8.41 13.35
CA VAL A 390 5.93 7.22 12.57
C VAL A 390 6.18 5.97 13.40
N PHE A 391 5.19 5.09 13.45
CA PHE A 391 5.16 3.89 14.28
C PHE A 391 4.73 2.67 13.46
N THR A 392 5.64 1.72 13.27
CA THR A 392 5.34 0.45 12.61
C THR A 392 4.84 -0.57 13.64
N VAL A 393 3.54 -0.88 13.61
CA VAL A 393 2.89 -1.76 14.59
C VAL A 393 3.28 -3.21 14.35
N GLN A 394 3.76 -3.86 15.41
CA GLN A 394 4.16 -5.27 15.45
C GLN A 394 3.99 -5.87 16.86
N ALA A 395 4.17 -7.18 17.00
CA ALA A 395 4.00 -7.93 18.24
C ALA A 395 4.78 -7.33 19.43
N ASP A 396 5.98 -6.81 19.16
CA ASP A 396 6.88 -6.23 20.17
C ASP A 396 6.39 -4.89 20.76
N ASN A 397 5.53 -4.13 20.05
CA ASN A 397 5.26 -2.73 20.40
C ASN A 397 3.78 -2.33 20.41
N PHE A 398 2.84 -3.17 19.94
CA PHE A 398 1.42 -2.74 19.82
C PHE A 398 0.77 -2.31 21.14
N ARG A 399 1.32 -2.77 22.27
CA ARG A 399 0.87 -2.41 23.62
C ARG A 399 1.24 -0.96 24.00
N GLU A 400 2.19 -0.36 23.29
CA GLU A 400 2.66 1.01 23.49
C GLU A 400 1.96 2.02 22.58
N MET A 401 0.99 1.62 21.75
CA MET A 401 0.36 2.53 20.77
C MET A 401 -0.29 3.75 21.41
N GLY A 402 -1.04 3.58 22.50
CA GLY A 402 -1.62 4.70 23.22
C GLY A 402 -0.56 5.60 23.88
N ASP A 403 0.48 5.02 24.46
CA ASP A 403 1.59 5.77 25.07
C ASP A 403 2.40 6.55 24.02
N ALA A 404 2.45 6.06 22.78
CA ALA A 404 3.07 6.77 21.67
C ALA A 404 2.28 8.03 21.28
N VAL A 405 0.94 8.05 21.47
CA VAL A 405 0.13 9.26 21.30
C VAL A 405 0.47 10.29 22.39
N ASP A 406 0.61 9.87 23.63
CA ASP A 406 1.01 10.76 24.73
C ASP A 406 2.40 11.34 24.50
N LEU A 407 3.34 10.52 24.02
CA LEU A 407 4.67 10.96 23.63
C LEU A 407 4.63 11.98 22.48
N ALA A 408 3.77 11.77 21.47
CA ALA A 408 3.60 12.70 20.36
C ALA A 408 3.20 14.10 20.86
N HIS A 409 2.23 14.18 21.76
CA HIS A 409 1.86 15.45 22.41
C HIS A 409 3.01 16.05 23.22
N GLN A 410 3.73 15.23 23.99
CA GLN A 410 4.85 15.68 24.83
C GLN A 410 5.96 16.37 24.02
N VAL A 411 6.25 15.88 22.82
CA VAL A 411 7.31 16.44 21.95
C VAL A 411 6.81 17.50 20.98
N GLY A 412 5.54 17.92 21.09
CA GLY A 412 4.94 18.92 20.19
C GLY A 412 4.72 18.44 18.76
N ALA A 413 4.56 17.12 18.56
CA ALA A 413 4.20 16.59 17.25
C ALA A 413 2.74 16.95 16.91
N THR A 414 2.53 17.29 15.64
CA THR A 414 1.22 17.58 15.05
C THR A 414 0.52 16.35 14.46
N GLY A 415 1.18 15.19 14.53
CA GLY A 415 0.65 13.93 14.03
C GLY A 415 1.41 12.70 14.51
N ILE A 416 0.74 11.56 14.56
CA ILE A 416 1.37 10.25 14.72
C ILE A 416 0.76 9.25 13.74
N TYR A 417 1.59 8.67 12.89
CA TYR A 417 1.19 7.69 11.89
C TYR A 417 1.50 6.27 12.37
N PHE A 418 0.44 5.45 12.48
CA PHE A 418 0.55 4.03 12.73
C PHE A 418 0.41 3.26 11.42
N ALA A 419 1.35 2.37 11.13
CA ALA A 419 1.36 1.55 9.93
C ALA A 419 1.45 0.07 10.26
N ARG A 420 0.83 -0.79 9.46
CA ARG A 420 1.11 -2.23 9.51
C ARG A 420 2.57 -2.51 9.12
N LEU A 421 3.14 -3.52 9.77
CA LEU A 421 4.42 -4.10 9.36
C LEU A 421 4.33 -4.71 7.95
N THR A 422 5.24 -4.29 7.07
CA THR A 422 5.42 -4.90 5.75
C THR A 422 6.66 -5.78 5.74
N ASN A 423 6.58 -6.98 5.15
CA ASN A 423 7.75 -7.83 4.96
C ASN A 423 8.51 -7.45 3.68
N TRP A 424 9.61 -6.72 3.84
CA TRP A 424 10.50 -6.30 2.74
C TRP A 424 11.51 -7.37 2.33
N GLY A 425 11.30 -8.62 2.72
CA GLY A 425 12.25 -9.72 2.54
C GLY A 425 13.33 -9.78 3.63
N THR A 426 13.15 -9.04 4.73
CA THR A 426 14.03 -9.09 5.91
C THR A 426 13.61 -10.13 6.93
N PHE A 427 12.39 -10.65 6.80
CA PHE A 427 11.85 -11.74 7.62
C PHE A 427 11.52 -12.95 6.74
N THR A 428 11.71 -14.15 7.28
CA THR A 428 11.04 -15.34 6.72
C THR A 428 9.52 -15.20 6.86
N HIS A 429 8.73 -16.04 6.20
CA HIS A 429 7.27 -15.98 6.33
C HIS A 429 6.82 -16.28 7.77
N GLU A 430 7.52 -17.18 8.45
CA GLU A 430 7.28 -17.55 9.85
C GLU A 430 7.59 -16.37 10.78
N GLN A 431 8.76 -15.76 10.62
CA GLN A 431 9.14 -14.57 11.39
C GLN A 431 8.19 -13.39 11.15
N TYR A 432 7.72 -13.21 9.91
CA TYR A 432 6.71 -12.20 9.62
C TYR A 432 5.39 -12.52 10.31
N ALA A 433 4.94 -13.78 10.27
CA ALA A 433 3.72 -14.23 10.93
C ALA A 433 3.78 -14.06 12.46
N GLU A 434 4.95 -14.19 13.07
CA GLU A 434 5.19 -13.94 14.51
C GLU A 434 5.21 -12.45 14.89
N LYS A 435 5.39 -11.55 13.91
CA LYS A 435 5.52 -10.11 14.15
C LYS A 435 4.30 -9.31 13.73
N ALA A 436 3.63 -9.73 12.66
CA ALA A 436 2.48 -9.05 12.08
C ALA A 436 1.20 -9.33 12.90
N VAL A 437 1.09 -8.66 14.04
CA VAL A 437 0.02 -8.86 15.05
C VAL A 437 -1.41 -8.62 14.52
N PHE A 438 -1.54 -7.85 13.44
CA PHE A 438 -2.80 -7.58 12.76
C PHE A 438 -3.31 -8.75 11.91
N LEU A 439 -2.52 -9.80 11.69
CA LEU A 439 -2.97 -11.02 11.01
C LEU A 439 -3.96 -11.80 11.87
N HIS A 440 -5.06 -12.26 11.28
CA HIS A 440 -6.15 -12.92 12.00
C HIS A 440 -5.70 -14.10 12.89
N GLY A 441 -4.84 -14.99 12.38
CA GLY A 441 -4.35 -16.13 13.17
C GLY A 441 -3.07 -15.88 13.95
N HIS A 442 -2.66 -14.63 14.15
CA HIS A 442 -1.60 -14.31 15.10
C HIS A 442 -2.09 -14.59 16.54
N PRO A 443 -1.29 -15.23 17.44
CA PRO A 443 -1.72 -15.53 18.81
C PRO A 443 -2.21 -14.31 19.61
N ASP A 444 -1.51 -13.18 19.47
CA ASP A 444 -1.87 -11.91 20.10
C ASP A 444 -2.91 -11.07 19.32
N HIS A 445 -3.53 -11.58 18.24
CA HIS A 445 -4.46 -10.79 17.42
C HIS A 445 -5.63 -10.21 18.23
N ALA A 446 -6.21 -11.02 19.13
CA ALA A 446 -7.28 -10.58 20.01
C ALA A 446 -6.82 -9.48 20.99
N ALA A 447 -5.58 -9.58 21.50
CA ALA A 447 -5.00 -8.56 22.38
C ALA A 447 -4.74 -7.27 21.60
N PHE A 448 -4.25 -7.36 20.36
CA PHE A 448 -4.08 -6.22 19.46
C PHE A 448 -5.41 -5.51 19.21
N ARG A 449 -6.48 -6.24 18.84
CA ARG A 449 -7.82 -5.66 18.67
C ARG A 449 -8.33 -4.93 19.92
N LYS A 450 -8.01 -5.43 21.12
CA LYS A 450 -8.33 -4.73 22.37
C LYS A 450 -7.57 -3.41 22.50
N HIS A 451 -6.31 -3.33 22.08
CA HIS A 451 -5.53 -2.08 22.12
C HIS A 451 -5.95 -1.08 21.03
N MET A 452 -6.48 -1.54 19.90
CA MET A 452 -7.11 -0.66 18.91
C MET A 452 -8.34 0.10 19.43
N ARG A 453 -8.87 -0.29 20.60
CA ARG A 453 -9.95 0.41 21.31
C ARG A 453 -9.45 1.41 22.36
N ASP A 454 -8.14 1.63 22.46
CA ASP A 454 -7.60 2.66 23.35
C ASP A 454 -8.15 4.03 22.93
N PRO A 455 -8.82 4.79 23.82
CA PRO A 455 -9.44 6.06 23.48
C PRO A 455 -8.44 7.10 22.96
N ARG A 456 -7.15 6.99 23.32
CA ARG A 456 -6.09 7.87 22.80
C ARG A 456 -5.91 7.73 21.29
N LEU A 457 -6.25 6.58 20.71
CA LEU A 457 -6.21 6.38 19.24
C LEU A 457 -7.32 7.14 18.50
N LEU A 458 -8.27 7.74 19.23
CA LEU A 458 -9.29 8.61 18.64
C LEU A 458 -8.86 10.07 18.54
N ASP A 459 -7.70 10.43 19.11
CA ASP A 459 -7.18 11.79 19.10
C ASP A 459 -7.01 12.33 17.66
N PRO A 460 -7.36 13.62 17.39
CA PRO A 460 -7.25 14.21 16.06
C PRO A 460 -5.85 14.15 15.40
N ILE A 461 -4.77 14.03 16.19
CA ILE A 461 -3.41 13.92 15.64
C ILE A 461 -3.09 12.50 15.12
N VAL A 462 -3.94 11.52 15.41
CA VAL A 462 -3.69 10.11 15.07
C VAL A 462 -4.07 9.82 13.63
N LEU A 463 -3.13 9.25 12.88
CA LEU A 463 -3.27 8.78 11.50
C LEU A 463 -3.11 7.25 11.49
N LEU A 464 -4.21 6.50 11.39
CA LEU A 464 -4.15 5.02 11.49
C LEU A 464 -3.85 4.32 10.16
N GLY A 465 -3.91 5.02 9.02
CA GLY A 465 -3.54 4.45 7.73
C GLY A 465 -4.27 3.15 7.42
N ASP A 466 -3.50 2.08 7.19
CA ASP A 466 -4.04 0.74 6.93
C ASP A 466 -4.53 0.03 8.20
N LEU A 467 -4.44 0.61 9.39
CA LEU A 467 -5.01 0.08 10.63
C LEU A 467 -6.42 0.61 10.93
N GLU A 468 -6.94 1.57 10.15
CA GLU A 468 -8.29 2.14 10.36
C GLU A 468 -9.38 1.07 10.39
N SER A 469 -9.23 0.02 9.58
CA SER A 469 -10.18 -1.11 9.52
C SER A 469 -10.35 -1.89 10.85
N PHE A 470 -9.49 -1.67 11.85
CA PHE A 470 -9.56 -2.30 13.16
C PHE A 470 -10.21 -1.41 14.23
N VAL A 471 -10.55 -0.16 13.90
CA VAL A 471 -11.30 0.73 14.79
C VAL A 471 -12.77 0.36 14.72
N GLU A 472 -13.37 0.06 15.87
CA GLU A 472 -14.80 -0.31 15.97
C GLU A 472 -15.72 0.90 16.18
N ALA A 473 -15.15 2.09 16.38
CA ALA A 473 -15.89 3.34 16.49
C ALA A 473 -16.22 3.91 15.11
N ALA A 474 -17.32 4.66 15.01
CA ALA A 474 -17.65 5.40 13.79
C ALA A 474 -16.49 6.36 13.44
N PRO A 475 -16.13 6.51 12.14
CA PRO A 475 -15.11 7.47 11.73
C PRO A 475 -15.52 8.87 12.22
N MET A 476 -14.63 9.55 12.94
CA MET A 476 -14.82 10.98 13.23
C MET A 476 -14.55 11.77 11.95
N GLU A 477 -15.50 12.61 11.54
CA GLU A 477 -15.41 13.42 10.30
C GLU A 477 -14.20 14.38 10.28
N ASP A 478 -13.64 14.72 11.45
CA ASP A 478 -12.57 15.73 11.61
C ASP A 478 -11.12 15.20 11.68
N ARG A 479 -10.87 13.90 11.40
CA ARG A 479 -9.48 13.40 11.41
C ARG A 479 -8.69 13.85 10.17
N ARG A 480 -7.44 14.25 10.40
CA ARG A 480 -6.48 14.44 9.29
C ARG A 480 -6.27 13.10 8.59
N LYS A 481 -6.34 13.09 7.25
CA LYS A 481 -6.22 11.85 6.45
C LYS A 481 -4.78 11.58 6.03
N PHE A 482 -4.47 10.31 5.77
CA PHE A 482 -3.15 9.92 5.28
C PHE A 482 -2.81 10.61 3.95
N GLY A 483 -1.72 11.38 3.95
CA GLY A 483 -1.24 12.10 2.77
C GLY A 483 -1.92 13.45 2.49
N ALA A 484 -2.83 13.89 3.37
CA ALA A 484 -3.42 15.24 3.34
C ALA A 484 -2.43 16.31 3.85
#